data_AF-A0A6C0K912-F1
#
_entry.id   AF-A0A6C0K912-F1
#
_cell.length_a   1.000
_cell.length_b   1.000
_cell.length_c   1.000
_cell.angle_alpha   90.00
_cell.angle_beta   90.00
_cell.angle_gamma   90.00
#
_symmetry.space_group_name_H-M   'P 1'
#
loop_
_entity.id
_entity.type
_entity.pdbx_description
1 polymer ?
#
loop_
_entity_poly.entity_id
_entity_poly.type
_entity_poly.pdbx_seq_one_letter_code
_entity_poly.pdbx_strand_id
1 'polypeptide(L)'
;MYECVLAENIHESIYDICESIYKNMRYCGCNTNNRHLVVVEDLVNFIDDRLNSISTYDINNMLVCYGIDNAVKKYDEYYLLSNIDIRNFSKCLISFLVLLSFNVIER
;
A
#
# COMPACT_ATOMS: atom_id res chain seq x y z
N MET A 1 -21.40 5.43 5.48
CA MET A 1 -20.76 4.10 5.29
C MET A 1 -19.37 4.34 4.75
N TYR A 2 -18.34 3.67 5.25
CA TYR A 2 -16.98 3.87 4.74
C TYR A 2 -16.68 2.96 3.56
N GLU A 3 -15.96 3.47 2.57
CA GLU A 3 -15.48 2.73 1.41
C GLU A 3 -14.00 3.01 1.17
N CYS A 4 -13.22 1.95 0.94
CA CYS A 4 -11.87 2.01 0.40
C CYS A 4 -11.94 2.23 -1.11
N VAL A 5 -11.20 3.21 -1.61
CA VAL A 5 -11.07 3.54 -3.04
C VAL A 5 -9.60 3.76 -3.40
N LEU A 6 -9.25 3.53 -4.66
CA LEU A 6 -7.92 3.88 -5.18
C LEU A 6 -7.80 5.42 -5.32
N ALA A 7 -6.60 5.93 -5.06
CA ALA A 7 -6.27 7.32 -5.36
C ALA A 7 -6.26 7.57 -6.88
N GLU A 8 -6.52 8.81 -7.30
CA GLU A 8 -6.55 9.17 -8.72
C GLU A 8 -5.18 9.09 -9.40
N ASN A 9 -4.12 9.48 -8.68
CA ASN A 9 -2.76 9.57 -9.21
C ASN A 9 -1.84 8.60 -8.46
N ILE A 10 -1.75 7.37 -8.98
CA ILE A 10 -0.88 6.32 -8.45
C ILE A 10 0.33 6.18 -9.38
N HIS A 11 1.53 6.06 -8.80
CA HIS A 11 2.75 5.88 -9.59
C HIS A 11 2.70 4.55 -10.35
N GLU A 12 3.11 4.57 -11.63
CA GLU A 12 2.99 3.41 -12.53
C GLU A 12 3.66 2.14 -11.98
N SER A 13 4.80 2.29 -11.30
CA SER A 13 5.57 1.16 -10.76
C SER A 13 4.86 0.37 -9.65
N ILE A 14 3.81 0.94 -9.04
CA ILE A 14 3.00 0.29 -7.99
C ILE A 14 1.52 0.18 -8.39
N TYR A 15 1.14 0.64 -9.59
CA TYR A 15 -0.27 0.65 -9.99
C TYR A 15 -0.88 -0.75 -10.03
N ASP A 16 -0.21 -1.71 -10.67
CA ASP A 16 -0.72 -3.07 -10.84
C ASP A 16 -0.96 -3.79 -9.51
N ILE A 17 -0.08 -3.56 -8.51
CA ILE A 17 -0.25 -4.16 -7.19
C ILE A 17 -1.42 -3.50 -6.44
N CYS A 18 -1.57 -2.17 -6.53
CA CYS A 18 -2.70 -1.47 -5.94
C CYS A 18 -4.02 -1.92 -6.56
N GLU A 19 -4.08 -2.05 -7.89
CA GLU A 19 -5.26 -2.51 -8.60
C GLU A 19 -5.63 -3.95 -8.22
N SER A 20 -4.62 -4.84 -8.12
CA SER A 20 -4.81 -6.23 -7.70
C SER A 20 -5.36 -6.32 -6.27
N ILE A 21 -4.82 -5.54 -5.33
CA ILE A 21 -5.31 -5.48 -3.95
C ILE A 21 -6.76 -4.99 -3.93
N TYR A 22 -7.05 -3.92 -4.68
CA TYR A 22 -8.38 -3.34 -4.71
C TYR A 22 -9.43 -4.29 -5.27
N LYS A 23 -9.11 -5.00 -6.36
CA LYS A 23 -9.97 -6.03 -6.95
C LYS A 23 -10.27 -7.14 -5.94
N ASN A 24 -9.28 -7.58 -5.17
CA ASN A 24 -9.47 -8.61 -4.15
C ASN A 24 -10.36 -8.13 -3.00
N MET A 25 -10.16 -6.90 -2.50
CA MET A 25 -11.02 -6.32 -1.47
C MET A 25 -12.48 -6.24 -1.93
N ARG A 26 -12.72 -5.81 -3.18
CA ARG A 26 -14.08 -5.78 -3.76
C ARG A 26 -14.67 -7.16 -3.90
N TYR A 27 -13.89 -8.14 -4.35
CA TYR A 27 -14.34 -9.52 -4.49
C TYR A 27 -14.78 -10.12 -3.15
N CYS A 28 -14.06 -9.83 -2.06
CA CYS A 28 -14.39 -10.28 -0.71
C CYS A 28 -15.46 -9.43 0.00
N GLY A 29 -15.88 -8.30 -0.58
CA GLY A 29 -16.78 -7.35 0.08
C GLY A 29 -16.15 -6.60 1.27
N CYS A 30 -14.82 -6.64 1.41
CA CYS A 30 -14.06 -5.97 2.47
C CYS A 30 -13.74 -4.50 2.15
N ASN A 31 -14.08 -4.03 0.94
CA ASN A 31 -13.84 -2.64 0.55
C ASN A 31 -14.85 -1.65 1.16
N THR A 32 -15.90 -2.12 1.84
CA THR A 32 -16.88 -1.26 2.51
C THR A 32 -17.19 -1.75 3.93
N ASN A 33 -17.35 -0.83 4.87
CA ASN A 33 -17.82 -1.17 6.22
C ASN A 33 -18.49 0.05 6.89
N ASN A 34 -19.33 -0.20 7.89
CA ASN A 34 -19.88 0.89 8.72
C ASN A 34 -18.85 1.49 9.68
N ARG A 35 -17.72 0.80 9.91
CA ARG A 35 -16.63 1.24 10.78
C ARG A 35 -15.38 1.52 9.95
N HIS A 36 -14.92 2.77 9.95
CA HIS A 36 -13.70 3.21 9.26
C HIS A 36 -12.49 2.33 9.59
N LEU A 37 -12.26 2.05 10.88
CA LEU A 37 -11.12 1.26 11.34
C LEU A 37 -11.09 -0.14 10.74
N VAL A 38 -12.24 -0.79 10.58
CA VAL A 38 -12.30 -2.15 10.01
C VAL A 38 -11.87 -2.13 8.54
N VAL A 39 -12.28 -1.12 7.76
CA VAL A 39 -11.84 -0.97 6.36
C VAL A 39 -10.33 -0.78 6.27
N VAL A 40 -9.75 0.00 7.18
CA VAL A 40 -8.29 0.24 7.22
C VAL A 40 -7.54 -1.02 7.63
N GLU A 41 -8.00 -1.75 8.65
CA GLU A 41 -7.42 -3.01 9.08
C GLU A 41 -7.45 -4.05 7.96
N ASP A 42 -8.59 -4.19 7.28
CA ASP A 42 -8.72 -5.08 6.11
C ASP A 42 -7.73 -4.66 5.02
N LEU A 43 -7.65 -3.37 4.66
CA LEU A 43 -6.70 -2.88 3.66
C LEU A 43 -5.26 -3.25 4.01
N VAL A 44 -4.82 -3.01 5.25
CA VAL A 44 -3.46 -3.35 5.70
C VAL A 44 -3.20 -4.85 5.57
N ASN A 45 -4.16 -5.70 5.97
CA ASN A 45 -4.03 -7.15 5.82
C ASN A 45 -3.88 -7.58 4.35
N PHE A 46 -4.69 -7.03 3.45
CA PHE A 46 -4.58 -7.33 2.01
C PHE A 46 -3.24 -6.86 1.41
N ILE A 47 -2.72 -5.71 1.85
CA ILE A 47 -1.39 -5.21 1.44
C ILE A 47 -0.31 -6.19 1.90
N ASP A 48 -0.32 -6.56 3.18
CA ASP A 48 0.68 -7.45 3.77
C ASP A 48 0.66 -8.84 3.13
N ASP A 49 -0.53 -9.43 2.94
CA ASP A 49 -0.70 -10.72 2.25
C ASP A 49 -0.16 -10.66 0.82
N ARG A 50 -0.49 -9.60 0.08
CA ARG A 50 -0.04 -9.45 -1.30
C ARG A 50 1.48 -9.30 -1.35
N LEU A 51 2.07 -8.46 -0.52
CA LEU A 51 3.52 -8.24 -0.52
C LEU A 51 4.31 -9.42 0.05
N ASN A 52 3.71 -10.26 0.91
CA ASN A 52 4.29 -11.53 1.34
C ASN A 52 4.38 -12.56 0.21
N SER A 53 3.50 -12.45 -0.81
CA SER A 53 3.49 -13.36 -1.96
C SER A 53 4.46 -12.97 -3.08
N ILE A 54 5.03 -11.77 -3.02
CA ILE A 54 5.89 -11.22 -4.08
C ILE A 54 7.35 -11.47 -3.75
N SER A 55 8.16 -11.77 -4.77
CA SER A 55 9.59 -12.01 -4.56
C SER A 55 10.32 -10.73 -4.16
N THR A 56 11.40 -10.87 -3.38
CA THR A 56 12.26 -9.73 -3.04
C THR A 56 12.81 -9.03 -4.28
N TYR A 57 13.06 -9.78 -5.36
CA TYR A 57 13.51 -9.22 -6.64
C TYR A 57 12.46 -8.27 -7.24
N ASP A 58 11.20 -8.69 -7.27
CA ASP A 58 10.11 -7.87 -7.81
C ASP A 58 9.85 -6.63 -6.95
N ILE A 59 9.89 -6.77 -5.61
CA ILE A 59 9.79 -5.62 -4.68
C ILE A 59 10.91 -4.61 -4.95
N ASN A 60 12.14 -5.08 -5.09
CA ASN A 60 13.27 -4.21 -5.38
C ASN A 60 13.13 -3.52 -6.74
N ASN A 61 12.64 -4.22 -7.77
CA ASN A 61 12.38 -3.61 -9.07
C ASN A 61 11.30 -2.54 -9.00
N MET A 62 10.20 -2.77 -8.29
CA MET A 62 9.17 -1.74 -8.07
C MET A 62 9.77 -0.49 -7.43
N LEU A 63 10.64 -0.67 -6.43
CA LEU A 63 11.29 0.43 -5.72
C LEU A 63 12.30 1.18 -6.60
N VAL A 64 13.06 0.46 -7.43
CA VAL A 64 13.97 1.08 -8.41
C VAL A 64 13.19 1.90 -9.43
N CYS A 65 12.10 1.36 -9.98
CA CYS A 65 11.24 2.06 -10.93
C CYS A 65 10.53 3.27 -10.30
N TYR A 66 10.17 3.20 -9.02
CA TYR A 66 9.63 4.35 -8.27
C TYR A 66 10.69 5.44 -8.02
N GLY A 67 11.96 5.03 -7.91
CA GLY A 67 13.06 5.85 -7.44
C GLY A 67 13.21 5.75 -5.92
N ILE A 68 14.25 5.06 -5.47
CA ILE A 68 14.52 4.78 -4.05
C ILE A 68 14.55 6.08 -3.23
N ASP A 69 15.25 7.11 -3.70
CA ASP A 69 15.33 8.40 -3.01
C ASP A 69 13.96 9.06 -2.84
N ASN A 70 13.08 8.94 -3.84
CA ASN A 70 11.72 9.47 -3.77
C ASN A 70 10.89 8.69 -2.75
N ALA A 71 11.00 7.36 -2.74
CA ALA A 71 10.31 6.52 -1.78
C ALA A 71 10.73 6.82 -0.33
N VAL A 72 12.03 6.97 -0.09
CA VAL A 72 12.58 7.29 1.23
C VAL A 72 12.14 8.69 1.69
N LYS A 73 12.24 9.71 0.83
CA LYS A 73 11.75 11.06 1.15
C LYS A 73 10.25 11.03 1.48
N LYS A 74 9.46 10.31 0.69
CA LYS A 74 8.02 10.19 0.93
C LYS A 74 7.72 9.50 2.25
N TYR A 75 8.49 8.48 2.63
CA TYR A 75 8.34 7.82 3.93
C TYR A 75 8.64 8.79 5.07
N ASP A 76 9.76 9.53 4.98
CA ASP A 76 10.19 10.47 6.02
C ASP A 76 9.22 11.64 6.25
N GLU A 77 8.44 12.01 5.23
CA GLU A 77 7.34 13.00 5.35
C GLU A 77 6.24 12.56 6.34
N TYR A 78 6.03 11.25 6.54
CA TYR A 78 4.93 10.70 7.35
C TYR A 78 5.43 9.96 8.59
N TYR A 79 6.59 9.29 8.49
CA TYR A 79 7.16 8.46 9.53
C TYR A 79 8.66 8.72 9.62
N LEU A 80 9.19 8.89 10.83
CA LEU A 80 10.64 9.04 11.03
C LEU A 80 11.38 7.85 10.42
N LEU A 81 12.34 8.12 9.51
CA LEU A 81 13.12 7.07 8.86
C LEU A 81 13.83 6.14 9.85
N SER A 82 14.17 6.63 11.05
CA SER A 82 14.77 5.84 12.12
C SER A 82 13.91 4.66 12.60
N ASN A 83 12.61 4.69 12.33
CA ASN A 83 11.66 3.67 12.77
C ASN A 83 11.45 2.55 11.74
N ILE A 84 12.08 2.66 10.56
CA ILE A 84 11.92 1.64 9.52
C ILE A 84 12.58 0.33 9.94
N ASP A 85 11.93 -0.81 9.67
CA ASP A 85 12.56 -2.11 9.84
C ASP A 85 13.59 -2.33 8.74
N ILE A 86 14.86 -2.14 9.10
CA ILE A 86 16.01 -2.28 8.19
C ILE A 86 16.09 -3.68 7.59
N ARG A 87 15.59 -4.73 8.27
CA ARG A 87 15.60 -6.10 7.73
C ARG A 87 14.62 -6.29 6.57
N ASN A 88 13.59 -5.45 6.51
CA ASN A 88 12.54 -5.48 5.50
C ASN A 88 12.42 -4.14 4.76
N PHE A 89 13.51 -3.37 4.67
CA PHE A 89 13.52 -1.98 4.22
C PHE A 89 12.71 -1.73 2.93
N SER A 90 13.04 -2.44 1.84
CA SER A 90 12.34 -2.27 0.55
C SER A 90 10.85 -2.58 0.66
N LYS A 91 10.50 -3.62 1.41
CA LYS A 91 9.11 -4.02 1.62
C LYS A 91 8.36 -2.97 2.44
N CYS A 92 8.96 -2.42 3.50
CA CYS A 92 8.36 -1.35 4.29
C CYS A 92 8.06 -0.11 3.43
N LEU A 93 8.99 0.29 2.57
CA LEU A 93 8.77 1.40 1.65
C LEU A 93 7.63 1.11 0.67
N ILE A 94 7.62 -0.06 0.02
CA ILE A 94 6.55 -0.42 -0.91
C ILE A 94 5.20 -0.57 -0.20
N SER A 95 5.12 -1.22 0.96
CA SER A 95 3.90 -1.31 1.78
C SER A 95 3.35 0.08 2.07
N PHE A 96 4.21 1.02 2.46
CA PHE A 96 3.82 2.40 2.74
C PHE A 96 3.30 3.12 1.49
N LEU A 97 4.02 3.03 0.37
CA LEU A 97 3.61 3.66 -0.89
C LEU A 97 2.30 3.10 -1.44
N VAL A 98 2.10 1.79 -1.32
CA VAL A 98 0.85 1.12 -1.66
C VAL A 98 -0.27 1.61 -0.74
N LEU A 99 -0.05 1.69 0.57
CA LEU A 99 -1.04 2.20 1.52
C LEU A 99 -1.48 3.63 1.18
N LEU A 100 -0.54 4.52 0.84
CA LEU A 100 -0.83 5.90 0.40
C LEU A 100 -1.61 5.98 -0.91
N SER A 101 -1.67 4.89 -1.69
CA SER A 101 -2.41 4.81 -2.95
C SER A 101 -3.89 4.51 -2.76
N PHE A 102 -4.37 4.42 -1.51
CA PHE A 102 -5.76 4.21 -1.16
C PHE A 102 -6.30 5.36 -0.30
N ASN A 103 -7.59 5.63 -0.44
CA ASN A 103 -8.35 6.54 0.41
C ASN A 103 -9.53 5.77 1.03
N VAL A 104 -9.86 6.09 2.28
CA VAL A 104 -11.11 5.63 2.90
C VAL A 104 -12.04 6.83 3.01
N ILE A 105 -13.15 6.79 2.27
CA ILE A 105 -14.12 7.89 2.20
C ILE A 105 -15.42 7.51 2.87
N GLU A 106 -16.13 8.50 3.42
CA GLU A 106 -17.50 8.32 3.91
C GLU A 106 -18.48 8.57 2.76
N ARG A 107 -19.29 7.55 2.47
CA ARG A 107 -20.46 7.59 1.56
C ARG A 107 -21.77 7.75 2.32
#